data_AF-A0A832ZNJ3-F1
#
_entry.id   AF-A0A832ZNJ3-F1
#
_cell.length_a   1.000
_cell.length_b   1.000
_cell.length_c   1.000
_cell.angle_alpha   90.00
_cell.angle_beta   90.00
_cell.angle_gamma   90.00
#
_symmetry.space_group_name_H-M   'P 1'
#
loop_
_entity.id
_entity.type
_entity.pdbx_description
1 polymer ?
#
loop_
_entity_poly.entity_id
_entity_poly.type
_entity_poly.pdbx_seq_one_letter_code
_entity_poly.pdbx_strand_id
1 'polypeptide(L)'
;MLNFPLRRVKEGLVELLVPDFDAYKRPDGVYEPAWAPVFYNPKMDFNRDIAVLFARAYARLRGIDRIVVVEPLAGSGVRALRYAIEANAIVYASDISSDAIALIKENIKLNNAENRVFVQRADANRYMEQLAEERVKPHIVDLDPFGSPAPFLEAALDLLGGRGVLAATATDTAPLSGTHAKALRRRYDVVPARTAWEKEQAVRVLVGYIVRRAANREYAAKPLLAYYADHYVRVYVEFERGARKADKALEMLAYAYYCPICQYTDYYKHYTRRRCPYCNTPMIVVGPVYSGPLASEKIITLMLEELNKVNWLQNPKRAYELLSLIMAEAPITKPYYRVDRLCSWLHLNMPKLSKIIEVLQSKGYRATRTHFDPRGIKTDAPHSIVVDTVLKLALSSTPQNQIGFNRINYSST
;
A
#
# COMPACT_ATOMS: atom_id res chain seq x y z
N MET A 1 13.87 -20.08 -28.45
CA MET A 1 14.89 -20.20 -27.38
C MET A 1 15.09 -18.82 -26.78
N LEU A 2 15.37 -18.74 -25.49
CA LEU A 2 15.71 -17.48 -24.82
C LEU A 2 17.16 -17.15 -25.18
N ASN A 3 17.39 -15.98 -25.76
CA ASN A 3 18.69 -15.59 -26.34
C ASN A 3 19.48 -14.63 -25.44
N PHE A 4 19.34 -14.76 -24.13
CA PHE A 4 20.03 -13.94 -23.13
C PHE A 4 20.47 -14.81 -21.95
N PRO A 5 21.52 -14.41 -21.20
CA PRO A 5 22.02 -15.19 -20.09
C PRO A 5 20.96 -15.33 -18.99
N LEU A 6 20.80 -16.54 -18.49
CA LEU A 6 19.83 -16.91 -17.47
C LEU A 6 20.52 -17.44 -16.22
N ARG A 7 19.93 -17.14 -15.07
CA ARG A 7 20.30 -17.68 -13.77
C ARG A 7 19.11 -18.40 -13.17
N ARG A 8 19.37 -19.55 -12.54
CA ARG A 8 18.37 -20.23 -11.71
C ARG A 8 18.34 -19.60 -10.31
N VAL A 9 17.14 -19.29 -9.84
CA VAL A 9 16.88 -18.78 -8.49
C VAL A 9 15.71 -19.53 -7.87
N LYS A 10 15.61 -19.48 -6.55
CA LYS A 10 14.47 -20.00 -5.80
C LYS A 10 13.83 -18.87 -5.02
N GLU A 11 12.53 -18.68 -5.19
CA GLU A 11 11.74 -17.74 -4.39
C GLU A 11 10.57 -18.47 -3.74
N GLY A 12 10.57 -18.56 -2.41
CA GLY A 12 9.58 -19.38 -1.72
C GLY A 12 9.71 -20.86 -2.12
N LEU A 13 8.61 -21.44 -2.57
CA LEU A 13 8.58 -22.82 -3.07
C LEU A 13 8.89 -22.94 -4.56
N VAL A 14 8.99 -21.82 -5.29
CA VAL A 14 9.12 -21.86 -6.75
C VAL A 14 10.57 -21.71 -7.19
N GLU A 15 10.95 -22.48 -8.20
CA GLU A 15 12.24 -22.38 -8.89
C GLU A 15 12.06 -21.65 -10.21
N LEU A 16 12.97 -20.75 -10.54
CA LEU A 16 12.80 -19.85 -11.68
C LEU A 16 14.10 -19.73 -12.45
N LEU A 17 13.99 -19.67 -13.76
CA LEU A 17 14.95 -19.00 -14.62
C LEU A 17 14.59 -17.52 -14.66
N VAL A 18 15.60 -16.67 -14.44
CA VAL A 18 15.52 -15.21 -14.54
C VAL A 18 16.73 -14.71 -15.32
N PRO A 19 16.72 -13.50 -15.90
CA PRO A 19 17.91 -12.94 -16.50
C PRO A 19 19.06 -12.90 -15.49
N ASP A 20 20.27 -13.24 -15.95
CA ASP A 20 21.44 -13.28 -15.09
C ASP A 20 21.78 -11.88 -14.56
N PHE A 21 21.84 -11.75 -13.23
CA PHE A 21 22.10 -10.47 -12.57
C PHE A 21 23.45 -9.87 -12.97
N ASP A 22 24.44 -10.72 -13.24
CA ASP A 22 25.79 -10.27 -13.58
C ASP A 22 25.84 -9.60 -14.97
N ALA A 23 24.92 -9.97 -15.87
CA ALA A 23 24.84 -9.40 -17.21
C ALA A 23 24.16 -8.02 -17.28
N TYR A 24 23.45 -7.61 -16.22
CA TYR A 24 22.66 -6.36 -16.20
C TYR A 24 22.96 -5.51 -14.96
N LYS A 25 24.26 -5.42 -14.62
CA LYS A 25 24.75 -4.51 -13.58
C LYS A 25 24.96 -3.11 -14.14
N ARG A 26 24.64 -2.12 -13.32
CA ARG A 26 25.05 -0.73 -13.53
C ARG A 26 26.57 -0.56 -13.33
N PRO A 27 27.14 0.60 -13.71
CA PRO A 27 28.55 0.89 -13.44
C PRO A 27 28.96 0.80 -11.96
N ASP A 28 28.00 0.96 -11.03
CA ASP A 28 28.22 0.80 -9.58
C ASP A 28 28.14 -0.65 -9.09
N GLY A 29 28.00 -1.62 -10.00
CA GLY A 29 27.93 -3.05 -9.70
C GLY A 29 26.56 -3.55 -9.23
N VAL A 30 25.57 -2.66 -9.10
CA VAL A 30 24.21 -3.02 -8.66
C VAL A 30 23.38 -3.49 -9.84
N TYR A 31 22.67 -4.61 -9.69
CA TYR A 31 21.73 -5.12 -10.68
C TYR A 31 20.59 -4.10 -10.92
N GLU A 32 20.33 -3.78 -12.19
CA GLU A 32 19.21 -2.94 -12.62
C GLU A 32 18.17 -3.78 -13.36
N PRO A 33 17.09 -4.21 -12.69
CA PRO A 33 16.07 -5.05 -13.30
C PRO A 33 15.45 -4.47 -14.58
N ALA A 34 15.40 -3.14 -14.70
CA ALA A 34 14.85 -2.47 -15.88
C ALA A 34 15.74 -2.59 -17.14
N TRP A 35 17.00 -3.01 -17.00
CA TRP A 35 17.91 -3.23 -18.13
C TRP A 35 17.86 -4.66 -18.67
N ALA A 36 17.24 -5.58 -17.93
CA ALA A 36 17.10 -6.96 -18.36
C ALA A 36 15.96 -7.12 -19.41
N PRO A 37 16.08 -8.06 -20.37
CA PRO A 37 15.05 -8.32 -21.38
C PRO A 37 13.69 -8.74 -20.79
N VAL A 38 13.71 -9.36 -19.61
CA VAL A 38 12.52 -9.76 -18.86
C VAL A 38 12.66 -9.27 -17.42
N PHE A 39 11.63 -8.65 -16.88
CA PHE A 39 11.73 -8.09 -15.54
C PHE A 39 11.68 -9.16 -14.45
N TYR A 40 12.65 -9.09 -13.54
CA TYR A 40 12.61 -9.76 -12.24
C TYR A 40 13.36 -8.89 -11.23
N ASN A 41 12.69 -8.47 -10.16
CA ASN A 41 13.33 -7.75 -9.08
C ASN A 41 13.34 -8.61 -7.80
N PRO A 42 14.52 -9.06 -7.32
CA PRO A 42 14.61 -9.83 -6.09
C PRO A 42 14.17 -9.03 -4.86
N LYS A 43 14.25 -7.69 -4.88
CA LYS A 43 13.80 -6.82 -3.78
C LYS A 43 12.28 -6.76 -3.61
N MET A 44 11.52 -7.36 -4.54
CA MET A 44 10.06 -7.43 -4.49
C MET A 44 9.54 -8.75 -3.90
N ASP A 45 10.43 -9.61 -3.39
CA ASP A 45 10.10 -10.87 -2.73
C ASP A 45 9.14 -10.66 -1.54
N PHE A 46 9.36 -9.61 -0.74
CA PHE A 46 8.48 -9.25 0.38
C PHE A 46 7.07 -8.86 -0.09
N ASN A 47 6.95 -8.15 -1.21
CA ASN A 47 5.64 -7.83 -1.79
C ASN A 47 4.89 -9.11 -2.18
N ARG A 48 5.60 -10.06 -2.79
CA ARG A 48 5.04 -11.36 -3.22
C ARG A 48 4.70 -12.27 -2.04
N ASP A 49 5.51 -12.27 -0.98
CA ASP A 49 5.22 -12.95 0.29
C ASP A 49 3.87 -12.48 0.88
N ILE A 50 3.68 -11.17 0.99
CA ILE A 50 2.42 -10.59 1.48
C ILE A 50 1.25 -10.91 0.55
N ALA A 51 1.49 -10.93 -0.76
CA ALA A 51 0.47 -11.24 -1.75
C ALA A 51 -0.05 -12.68 -1.65
N VAL A 52 0.85 -13.65 -1.51
CA VAL A 52 0.49 -15.06 -1.31
C VAL A 52 -0.22 -15.26 0.03
N LEU A 53 0.29 -14.66 1.11
CA LEU A 53 -0.39 -14.69 2.42
C LEU A 53 -1.81 -14.12 2.35
N PHE A 54 -1.97 -12.99 1.65
CA PHE A 54 -3.27 -12.37 1.45
C PHE A 54 -4.22 -13.30 0.69
N ALA A 55 -3.77 -13.92 -0.42
CA ALA A 55 -4.59 -14.83 -1.20
C ALA A 55 -5.06 -16.03 -0.38
N ARG A 56 -4.17 -16.64 0.43
CA ARG A 56 -4.51 -17.73 1.35
C ARG A 56 -5.54 -17.29 2.39
N ALA A 57 -5.32 -16.15 3.04
CA ALA A 57 -6.23 -15.59 4.03
C ALA A 57 -7.60 -15.24 3.44
N TYR A 58 -7.62 -14.68 2.23
CA TYR A 58 -8.85 -14.32 1.52
C TYR A 58 -9.64 -15.56 1.10
N ALA A 59 -8.97 -16.58 0.57
CA ALA A 59 -9.59 -17.86 0.23
C ALA A 59 -10.28 -18.47 1.45
N ARG A 60 -9.59 -18.51 2.60
CA ARG A 60 -10.16 -18.97 3.87
C ARG A 60 -11.32 -18.09 4.36
N LEU A 61 -11.19 -16.77 4.28
CA LEU A 61 -12.25 -15.83 4.68
C LEU A 61 -13.55 -16.05 3.89
N ARG A 62 -13.43 -16.42 2.62
CA ARG A 62 -14.55 -16.60 1.70
C ARG A 62 -14.97 -18.06 1.50
N GLY A 63 -14.30 -19.02 2.15
CA GLY A 63 -14.59 -20.45 1.97
C GLY A 63 -14.30 -20.94 0.55
N ILE A 64 -13.30 -20.36 -0.12
CA ILE A 64 -12.89 -20.71 -1.47
C ILE A 64 -11.81 -21.79 -1.40
N ASP A 65 -12.06 -22.96 -1.97
CA ASP A 65 -11.07 -24.04 -2.06
C ASP A 65 -9.90 -23.67 -2.98
N ARG A 66 -10.23 -23.14 -4.16
CA ARG A 66 -9.27 -22.79 -5.21
C ARG A 66 -9.52 -21.40 -5.73
N ILE A 67 -8.57 -20.51 -5.48
CA ILE A 67 -8.68 -19.12 -5.89
C ILE A 67 -8.33 -18.97 -7.37
N VAL A 68 -8.92 -17.97 -8.02
CA VAL A 68 -8.66 -17.64 -9.42
C VAL A 68 -8.02 -16.27 -9.42
N VAL A 69 -6.79 -16.19 -9.91
CA VAL A 69 -5.99 -14.97 -9.93
C VAL A 69 -5.72 -14.57 -11.38
N VAL A 70 -5.79 -13.27 -11.66
CA VAL A 70 -5.38 -12.71 -12.95
C VAL A 70 -4.20 -11.80 -12.72
N GLU A 71 -3.10 -12.06 -13.41
CA GLU A 71 -1.85 -11.30 -13.32
C GLU A 71 -1.44 -10.84 -14.72
N PRO A 72 -1.93 -9.68 -15.17
CA PRO A 72 -1.82 -9.30 -16.57
C PRO A 72 -0.45 -8.69 -16.95
N LEU A 73 0.48 -8.59 -15.99
CA LEU A 73 1.79 -7.94 -16.09
C LEU A 73 2.86 -8.84 -15.44
N ALA A 74 3.03 -10.04 -15.97
CA ALA A 74 3.68 -11.15 -15.26
C ALA A 74 5.21 -11.09 -15.23
N GLY A 75 5.88 -10.37 -16.15
CA GLY A 75 7.34 -10.33 -16.23
C GLY A 75 7.94 -11.75 -16.34
N SER A 76 8.70 -12.17 -15.33
CA SER A 76 9.25 -13.54 -15.24
C SER A 76 8.25 -14.64 -14.85
N GLY A 77 7.04 -14.27 -14.42
CA GLY A 77 5.99 -15.18 -13.96
C GLY A 77 6.15 -15.62 -12.51
N VAL A 78 7.08 -15.04 -11.76
CA VAL A 78 7.34 -15.41 -10.36
C VAL A 78 6.09 -15.31 -9.49
N ARG A 79 5.33 -14.22 -9.60
CA ARG A 79 4.13 -14.02 -8.80
C ARG A 79 3.02 -15.00 -9.21
N ALA A 80 2.86 -15.26 -10.51
CA ALA A 80 1.87 -16.21 -11.00
C ALA A 80 2.14 -17.63 -10.49
N LEU A 81 3.40 -18.06 -10.54
CA LEU A 81 3.82 -19.36 -10.03
C LEU A 81 3.67 -19.46 -8.52
N ARG A 82 4.06 -18.41 -7.79
CA ARG A 82 3.90 -18.37 -6.34
C ARG A 82 2.42 -18.44 -5.94
N TYR A 83 1.52 -17.72 -6.61
CA TYR A 83 0.08 -17.89 -6.37
C TYR A 83 -0.39 -19.33 -6.63
N ALA A 84 0.00 -19.92 -7.77
CA ALA A 84 -0.41 -21.28 -8.12
C ALA A 84 0.07 -22.33 -7.11
N ILE A 85 1.32 -22.21 -6.66
CA ILE A 85 2.00 -23.22 -5.84
C ILE A 85 1.74 -23.01 -4.35
N GLU A 86 1.79 -21.77 -3.90
CA GLU A 86 1.79 -21.41 -2.48
C GLU A 86 0.40 -21.00 -1.97
N ALA A 87 -0.51 -20.59 -2.86
CA ALA A 87 -1.89 -20.20 -2.51
C ALA A 87 -2.98 -21.07 -3.16
N ASN A 88 -2.64 -22.22 -3.75
CA ASN A 88 -3.57 -23.12 -4.44
C ASN A 88 -4.45 -22.38 -5.46
N ALA A 89 -3.81 -21.58 -6.33
CA ALA A 89 -4.52 -20.78 -7.32
C ALA A 89 -4.54 -21.42 -8.72
N ILE A 90 -5.61 -21.14 -9.47
CA ILE A 90 -5.56 -21.11 -10.93
C ILE A 90 -5.22 -19.67 -11.34
N VAL A 91 -4.24 -19.50 -12.20
CA VAL A 91 -3.70 -18.19 -12.58
C VAL A 91 -3.79 -17.98 -14.07
N TYR A 92 -4.39 -16.87 -14.48
CA TYR A 92 -4.37 -16.36 -15.84
C TYR A 92 -3.34 -15.22 -15.89
N ALA A 93 -2.21 -15.46 -16.53
CA ALA A 93 -1.12 -14.50 -16.63
C ALA A 93 -0.94 -13.99 -18.06
N SER A 94 -0.48 -12.74 -18.19
CA SER A 94 -0.04 -12.21 -19.48
C SER A 94 1.17 -11.31 -19.34
N ASP A 95 1.86 -11.13 -20.46
CA ASP A 95 2.84 -10.08 -20.65
C ASP A 95 2.85 -9.69 -22.15
N ILE A 96 3.18 -8.43 -22.43
CA ILE A 96 3.26 -7.93 -23.81
C ILE A 96 4.54 -8.41 -24.52
N SER A 97 5.60 -8.66 -23.74
CA SER A 97 6.90 -9.12 -24.23
C SER A 97 6.85 -10.60 -24.63
N SER A 98 7.30 -10.90 -25.85
CA SER A 98 7.47 -12.28 -26.30
C SER A 98 8.51 -13.04 -25.49
N ASP A 99 9.57 -12.36 -25.05
CA ASP A 99 10.63 -12.94 -24.24
C ASP A 99 10.14 -13.28 -22.83
N ALA A 100 9.30 -12.41 -22.25
CA ALA A 100 8.64 -12.68 -20.98
C ALA A 100 7.76 -13.94 -21.10
N ILE A 101 6.93 -14.02 -22.13
CA ILE A 101 6.07 -15.20 -22.35
C ILE A 101 6.87 -16.48 -22.56
N ALA A 102 7.97 -16.42 -23.31
CA ALA A 102 8.86 -17.56 -23.48
C ALA A 102 9.47 -17.98 -22.13
N LEU A 103 9.93 -17.04 -21.31
CA LEU A 103 10.52 -17.31 -20.01
C LEU A 103 9.49 -17.89 -19.02
N ILE A 104 8.29 -17.30 -18.97
CA ILE A 104 7.22 -17.78 -18.08
C ILE A 104 6.86 -19.23 -18.43
N LYS A 105 6.77 -19.59 -19.73
CA LYS A 105 6.48 -20.97 -20.14
C LYS A 105 7.54 -21.97 -19.66
N GLU A 106 8.82 -21.60 -19.72
CA GLU A 106 9.89 -22.46 -19.19
C GLU A 106 9.80 -22.56 -17.66
N ASN A 107 9.51 -21.45 -16.97
CA ASN A 107 9.32 -21.46 -15.52
C ASN A 107 8.08 -22.27 -15.08
N ILE A 108 7.01 -22.29 -15.87
CA ILE A 108 5.83 -23.13 -15.62
C ILE A 108 6.21 -24.60 -15.65
N LYS A 109 6.92 -25.04 -16.69
CA LYS A 109 7.41 -26.42 -16.81
C LYS A 109 8.35 -26.80 -15.67
N LEU A 110 9.26 -25.89 -15.31
CA LEU A 110 10.22 -26.11 -14.21
C LEU A 110 9.53 -26.42 -12.88
N ASN A 111 8.31 -25.92 -12.67
CA ASN A 111 7.54 -26.14 -11.45
C ASN A 111 6.33 -27.07 -11.61
N ASN A 112 6.19 -27.76 -12.75
CA ASN A 112 5.04 -28.62 -13.05
C ASN A 112 3.69 -27.90 -12.82
N ALA A 113 3.57 -26.67 -13.33
CA ALA A 113 2.43 -25.78 -13.09
C ALA A 113 1.53 -25.58 -14.33
N GLU A 114 1.70 -26.40 -15.37
CA GLU A 114 1.01 -26.30 -16.67
C GLU A 114 -0.52 -26.38 -16.54
N ASN A 115 -1.01 -27.09 -15.52
CA ASN A 115 -2.44 -27.23 -15.23
C ASN A 115 -2.99 -26.13 -14.31
N ARG A 116 -2.15 -25.19 -13.86
CA ARG A 116 -2.51 -24.14 -12.90
C ARG A 116 -2.24 -22.73 -13.42
N VAL A 117 -1.26 -22.54 -14.29
CA VAL A 117 -0.89 -21.22 -14.82
C VAL A 117 -1.07 -21.21 -16.32
N PHE A 118 -2.05 -20.43 -16.79
CA PHE A 118 -2.34 -20.21 -18.20
C PHE A 118 -1.78 -18.87 -18.64
N VAL A 119 -0.98 -18.86 -19.71
CA VAL A 119 -0.25 -17.66 -20.14
C VAL A 119 -0.52 -17.30 -21.59
N GLN A 120 -0.75 -16.01 -21.83
CA GLN A 120 -0.97 -15.48 -23.17
C GLN A 120 -0.15 -14.20 -23.38
N ARG A 121 0.41 -14.06 -24.59
CA ARG A 121 1.01 -12.80 -25.01
C ARG A 121 -0.08 -11.80 -25.36
N ALA A 122 -0.22 -10.75 -24.57
CA ALA A 122 -1.21 -9.71 -24.80
C ALA A 122 -0.86 -8.44 -24.04
N ASP A 123 -1.39 -7.31 -24.50
CA ASP A 123 -1.52 -6.12 -23.66
C ASP A 123 -2.42 -6.43 -22.44
N ALA A 124 -2.10 -5.85 -21.28
CA ALA A 124 -2.77 -6.14 -20.03
C ALA A 124 -4.28 -5.80 -20.06
N ASN A 125 -4.66 -4.67 -20.66
CA ASN A 125 -6.08 -4.28 -20.76
C ASN A 125 -6.82 -5.22 -21.70
N ARG A 126 -6.25 -5.46 -22.89
CA ARG A 126 -6.82 -6.38 -23.87
C ARG A 126 -7.01 -7.79 -23.30
N TYR A 127 -6.04 -8.30 -22.53
CA TYR A 127 -6.14 -9.62 -21.94
C TYR A 127 -7.26 -9.68 -20.90
N MET A 128 -7.38 -8.68 -20.03
CA MET A 128 -8.47 -8.63 -19.05
C MET A 128 -9.85 -8.52 -19.72
N GLU A 129 -9.97 -7.76 -20.81
CA GLU A 129 -11.20 -7.69 -21.63
C GLU A 129 -11.53 -9.05 -22.24
N GLN A 130 -10.56 -9.73 -22.86
CA GLN A 130 -10.74 -11.08 -23.40
C GLN A 130 -11.20 -12.06 -22.32
N LEU A 131 -10.58 -12.05 -21.14
CA LEU A 131 -11.00 -12.91 -20.01
C LEU A 131 -12.44 -12.59 -19.56
N ALA A 132 -12.86 -11.32 -19.63
CA ALA A 132 -14.23 -10.94 -19.32
C ALA A 132 -15.23 -11.48 -20.36
N GLU A 133 -14.88 -11.45 -21.66
CA GLU A 133 -15.66 -12.06 -22.75
C GLU A 133 -15.77 -13.58 -22.59
N GLU A 134 -14.68 -14.22 -22.20
CA GLU A 134 -14.62 -15.65 -21.85
C GLU A 134 -15.32 -15.98 -20.52
N ARG A 135 -15.90 -14.96 -19.85
CA ARG A 135 -16.64 -15.06 -18.59
C ARG A 135 -15.81 -15.62 -17.44
N VAL A 136 -14.50 -15.41 -17.46
CA VAL A 136 -13.61 -15.73 -16.34
C VAL A 136 -14.03 -14.90 -15.13
N LYS A 137 -14.05 -15.54 -13.96
CA LYS A 137 -14.58 -14.98 -12.73
C LYS A 137 -13.46 -14.91 -11.69
N PRO A 138 -12.50 -13.97 -11.81
CA PRO A 138 -11.39 -13.94 -10.89
C PRO A 138 -11.85 -13.55 -9.49
N HIS A 139 -11.18 -14.13 -8.51
CA HIS A 139 -11.28 -13.73 -7.12
C HIS A 139 -10.30 -12.61 -6.80
N ILE A 140 -9.15 -12.58 -7.49
CA ILE A 140 -8.13 -11.53 -7.39
C ILE A 140 -7.67 -11.10 -8.78
N VAL A 141 -7.60 -9.81 -9.04
CA VAL A 141 -6.79 -9.24 -10.14
C VAL A 141 -5.60 -8.53 -9.50
N ASP A 142 -4.37 -8.90 -9.87
CA ASP A 142 -3.13 -8.36 -9.30
C ASP A 142 -2.39 -7.49 -10.33
N LEU A 143 -2.51 -6.17 -10.18
CA LEU A 143 -1.83 -5.19 -11.01
C LEU A 143 -0.48 -4.79 -10.38
N ASP A 144 0.62 -5.19 -11.00
CA ASP A 144 1.98 -4.88 -10.55
C ASP A 144 2.84 -4.21 -11.65
N PRO A 145 2.43 -3.04 -12.17
CA PRO A 145 3.15 -2.38 -13.26
C PRO A 145 4.40 -1.65 -12.80
N PHE A 146 5.20 -1.26 -13.78
CA PHE A 146 6.14 -0.16 -13.63
C PHE A 146 5.41 1.17 -13.46
N GLY A 147 5.59 1.82 -12.32
CA GLY A 147 4.99 3.11 -12.00
C GLY A 147 3.57 2.97 -11.47
N SER A 148 2.58 3.37 -12.28
CA SER A 148 1.19 3.56 -11.83
C SER A 148 0.27 2.43 -12.29
N PRO A 149 -0.63 1.91 -11.42
CA PRO A 149 -1.69 0.99 -11.82
C PRO A 149 -2.90 1.67 -12.46
N ALA A 150 -2.96 3.01 -12.46
CA ALA A 150 -4.10 3.76 -12.99
C ALA A 150 -4.49 3.41 -14.43
N PRO A 151 -3.57 3.17 -15.39
CA PRO A 151 -3.91 2.82 -16.77
C PRO A 151 -4.61 1.47 -16.95
N PHE A 152 -4.54 0.59 -15.95
CA PHE A 152 -5.09 -0.77 -16.02
C PHE A 152 -6.32 -0.97 -15.13
N LEU A 153 -6.68 0.07 -14.37
CA LEU A 153 -7.72 -0.04 -13.34
C LEU A 153 -9.10 -0.28 -13.93
N GLU A 154 -9.44 0.38 -15.03
CA GLU A 154 -10.77 0.31 -15.63
C GLU A 154 -11.06 -1.14 -16.10
N ALA A 155 -10.16 -1.73 -16.90
CA ALA A 155 -10.28 -3.12 -17.35
C ALA A 155 -10.29 -4.13 -16.18
N ALA A 156 -9.51 -3.88 -15.12
CA ALA A 156 -9.55 -4.73 -13.92
C ALA A 156 -10.90 -4.67 -13.19
N LEU A 157 -11.51 -3.48 -13.08
CA LEU A 157 -12.84 -3.31 -12.48
C LEU A 157 -13.93 -3.99 -13.32
N ASP A 158 -13.82 -3.91 -14.65
CA ASP A 158 -14.76 -4.55 -15.57
C ASP A 158 -14.68 -6.08 -15.47
N LEU A 159 -13.47 -6.64 -15.45
CA LEU A 159 -13.25 -8.08 -15.28
C LEU A 159 -13.73 -8.58 -13.91
N LEU A 160 -13.48 -7.83 -12.83
CA LEU A 160 -13.97 -8.19 -11.49
C LEU A 160 -15.50 -8.14 -11.42
N GLY A 161 -16.14 -7.17 -12.07
CA GLY A 161 -17.60 -7.07 -12.15
C GLY A 161 -18.28 -6.76 -10.81
N GLY A 162 -17.61 -6.02 -9.92
CA GLY A 162 -18.16 -5.60 -8.63
C GLY A 162 -18.12 -6.67 -7.52
N ARG A 163 -17.17 -7.60 -7.62
CA ARG A 163 -16.87 -8.66 -6.65
C ARG A 163 -15.37 -8.93 -6.63
N GLY A 164 -14.91 -9.76 -5.70
CA GLY A 164 -13.49 -10.13 -5.60
C GLY A 164 -12.62 -8.95 -5.17
N VAL A 165 -11.32 -9.09 -5.37
CA VAL A 165 -10.31 -8.15 -4.89
C VAL A 165 -9.45 -7.64 -6.02
N LEU A 166 -9.24 -6.32 -6.05
CA LEU A 166 -8.12 -5.72 -6.76
C LEU A 166 -6.93 -5.65 -5.81
N ALA A 167 -5.85 -6.35 -6.16
CA ALA A 167 -4.54 -6.09 -5.61
C ALA A 167 -3.80 -5.15 -6.56
N ALA A 168 -3.26 -4.03 -6.06
CA ALA A 168 -2.53 -3.08 -6.91
C ALA A 168 -1.26 -2.59 -6.23
N THR A 169 -0.15 -2.64 -6.95
CA THR A 169 1.10 -2.00 -6.58
C THR A 169 1.26 -0.69 -7.36
N ALA A 170 1.71 0.36 -6.67
CA ALA A 170 2.17 1.58 -7.31
C ALA A 170 3.61 1.89 -6.87
N THR A 171 4.53 1.92 -7.81
CA THR A 171 5.94 2.31 -7.59
C THR A 171 6.18 3.79 -7.91
N ASP A 172 5.19 4.50 -8.48
CA ASP A 172 5.22 5.95 -8.70
C ASP A 172 4.91 6.76 -7.42
N THR A 173 5.69 6.51 -6.37
CA THR A 173 5.51 7.13 -5.05
C THR A 173 5.78 8.64 -5.05
N ALA A 174 6.59 9.17 -5.98
CA ALA A 174 6.85 10.61 -6.08
C ALA A 174 5.60 11.44 -6.49
N PRO A 175 4.80 11.03 -7.49
CA PRO A 175 3.45 11.57 -7.68
C PRO A 175 2.56 11.40 -6.45
N LEU A 176 2.40 10.18 -5.92
CA LEU A 176 1.46 9.88 -4.83
C LEU A 176 1.75 10.67 -3.53
N SER A 177 3.02 10.91 -3.21
CA SER A 177 3.48 11.74 -2.07
C SER A 177 3.35 13.25 -2.30
N GLY A 178 2.97 13.67 -3.51
CA GLY A 178 2.84 15.07 -3.90
C GLY A 178 4.14 15.75 -4.34
N THR A 179 5.26 15.02 -4.41
CA THR A 179 6.55 15.53 -4.92
C THR A 179 6.44 15.97 -6.38
N HIS A 180 5.71 15.22 -7.20
CA HIS A 180 5.40 15.59 -8.58
C HIS A 180 3.94 15.99 -8.73
N ALA A 181 3.59 17.19 -8.24
CA ALA A 181 2.23 17.72 -8.16
C ALA A 181 1.44 17.65 -9.48
N LYS A 182 2.06 18.00 -10.62
CA LYS A 182 1.40 17.94 -11.93
C LYS A 182 1.07 16.49 -12.35
N ALA A 183 1.96 15.54 -12.05
CA ALA A 183 1.74 14.13 -12.33
C ALA A 183 0.65 13.54 -11.41
N LEU A 184 0.65 13.90 -10.12
CA LEU A 184 -0.40 13.54 -9.17
C LEU A 184 -1.79 13.98 -9.67
N ARG A 185 -1.90 15.24 -10.12
CA ARG A 185 -3.15 15.76 -10.67
C ARG A 185 -3.61 14.98 -11.90
N ARG A 186 -2.72 14.72 -12.86
CA ARG A 186 -3.07 14.04 -14.12
C ARG A 186 -3.43 12.56 -13.97
N ARG A 187 -2.74 11.84 -13.07
CA ARG A 187 -2.90 10.37 -12.94
C ARG A 187 -3.99 9.97 -11.97
N TYR A 188 -4.19 10.76 -10.92
CA TYR A 188 -5.05 10.38 -9.80
C TYR A 188 -6.15 11.41 -9.52
N ASP A 189 -6.29 12.47 -10.31
CA ASP A 189 -7.32 13.52 -10.15
C ASP A 189 -7.39 14.09 -8.74
N VAL A 190 -6.23 14.42 -8.17
CA VAL A 190 -6.09 14.95 -6.80
C VAL A 190 -5.54 16.38 -6.85
N VAL A 191 -6.10 17.26 -6.00
CA VAL A 191 -5.49 18.53 -5.61
C VAL A 191 -4.18 18.22 -4.90
N PRO A 192 -3.02 18.53 -5.51
CA PRO A 192 -1.75 18.03 -5.04
C PRO A 192 -1.22 18.88 -3.88
N ALA A 193 -0.67 18.21 -2.87
CA ALA A 193 0.17 18.84 -1.87
C ALA A 193 1.12 17.84 -1.22
N ARG A 194 2.06 18.35 -0.41
CA ARG A 194 2.97 17.53 0.40
C ARG A 194 2.69 17.73 1.88
N THR A 195 2.61 16.62 2.60
CA THR A 195 2.38 16.59 4.05
C THR A 195 3.57 15.95 4.77
N ALA A 196 3.64 16.07 6.10
CA ALA A 196 4.64 15.31 6.87
C ALA A 196 4.36 13.79 6.89
N TRP A 197 3.12 13.40 6.56
CA TRP A 197 2.68 12.01 6.48
C TRP A 197 2.62 11.48 5.05
N GLU A 198 3.56 11.92 4.20
CA GLU A 198 3.57 11.72 2.74
C GLU A 198 3.46 10.25 2.27
N LYS A 199 3.91 9.28 3.07
CA LYS A 199 3.75 7.85 2.76
C LYS A 199 2.32 7.35 3.01
N GLU A 200 1.69 7.78 4.10
CA GLU A 200 0.27 7.49 4.34
C GLU A 200 -0.61 8.24 3.32
N GLN A 201 -0.21 9.46 2.94
CA GLN A 201 -0.83 10.21 1.86
C GLN A 201 -0.83 9.41 0.56
N ALA A 202 0.32 8.83 0.19
CA ALA A 202 0.43 8.04 -1.02
C ALA A 202 -0.58 6.87 -1.06
N VAL A 203 -0.72 6.15 0.05
CA VAL A 203 -1.71 5.07 0.19
C VAL A 203 -3.14 5.59 0.06
N ARG A 204 -3.49 6.65 0.81
CA ARG A 204 -4.85 7.20 0.82
C ARG A 204 -5.27 7.83 -0.51
N VAL A 205 -4.31 8.39 -1.25
CA VAL A 205 -4.53 8.88 -2.62
C VAL A 205 -4.88 7.72 -3.55
N LEU A 206 -4.10 6.64 -3.53
CA LEU A 206 -4.35 5.50 -4.41
C LEU A 206 -5.69 4.83 -4.09
N VAL A 207 -5.98 4.60 -2.80
CA VAL A 207 -7.29 4.05 -2.38
C VAL A 207 -8.43 5.00 -2.78
N GLY A 208 -8.28 6.30 -2.56
CA GLY A 208 -9.29 7.28 -2.94
C GLY A 208 -9.52 7.38 -4.46
N TYR A 209 -8.48 7.14 -5.26
CA TYR A 209 -8.62 6.98 -6.71
C TYR A 209 -9.43 5.73 -7.08
N ILE A 210 -9.10 4.56 -6.50
CA ILE A 210 -9.83 3.31 -6.73
C ILE A 210 -11.30 3.44 -6.35
N VAL A 211 -11.61 4.05 -5.20
CA VAL A 211 -12.99 4.27 -4.75
C VAL A 211 -13.80 5.07 -5.79
N ARG A 212 -13.22 6.15 -6.34
CA ARG A 212 -13.91 6.98 -7.35
C ARG A 212 -14.16 6.21 -8.66
N ARG A 213 -13.17 5.43 -9.11
CA ARG A 213 -13.30 4.65 -10.36
C ARG A 213 -14.27 3.48 -10.23
N ALA A 214 -14.29 2.83 -9.07
CA ALA A 214 -15.25 1.78 -8.74
C ALA A 214 -16.69 2.34 -8.65
N ALA A 215 -16.88 3.49 -7.99
CA ALA A 215 -18.20 4.08 -7.81
C ALA A 215 -18.88 4.48 -9.14
N ASN A 216 -18.10 4.86 -10.17
CA ASN A 216 -18.63 5.11 -11.52
C ASN A 216 -19.36 3.89 -12.13
N ARG A 217 -19.02 2.67 -11.68
CA ARG A 217 -19.66 1.41 -12.06
C ARG A 217 -20.66 0.90 -11.02
N GLU A 218 -21.05 1.74 -10.07
CA GLU A 218 -21.88 1.37 -8.92
C GLU A 218 -21.26 0.30 -8.02
N TYR A 219 -19.92 0.27 -7.92
CA TYR A 219 -19.21 -0.65 -7.03
C TYR A 219 -18.71 0.09 -5.78
N ALA A 220 -19.03 -0.45 -4.61
CA ALA A 220 -18.40 -0.04 -3.37
C ALA A 220 -17.01 -0.67 -3.26
N ALA A 221 -15.99 0.16 -3.07
CA ALA A 221 -14.61 -0.27 -2.88
C ALA A 221 -14.25 -0.25 -1.39
N LYS A 222 -13.86 -1.39 -0.83
CA LYS A 222 -13.52 -1.56 0.59
C LYS A 222 -12.08 -2.05 0.74
N PRO A 223 -11.17 -1.22 1.29
CA PRO A 223 -9.81 -1.66 1.59
C PRO A 223 -9.81 -2.82 2.60
N LEU A 224 -9.16 -3.92 2.24
CA LEU A 224 -8.90 -5.04 3.13
C LEU A 224 -7.50 -4.93 3.75
N LEU A 225 -6.52 -4.46 2.97
CA LEU A 225 -5.16 -4.19 3.43
C LEU A 225 -4.53 -3.14 2.53
N ALA A 226 -3.90 -2.13 3.10
CA ALA A 226 -3.20 -1.10 2.34
C ALA A 226 -1.99 -0.60 3.13
N TYR A 227 -0.82 -0.58 2.49
CA TYR A 227 0.43 -0.23 3.16
C TYR A 227 1.44 0.42 2.20
N TYR A 228 2.42 1.07 2.79
CA TYR A 228 3.62 1.53 2.11
C TYR A 228 4.81 0.71 2.62
N ALA A 229 5.61 0.16 1.72
CA ALA A 229 6.85 -0.53 2.07
C ALA A 229 7.95 -0.18 1.06
N ASP A 230 9.18 -0.01 1.56
CA ASP A 230 10.35 0.36 0.77
C ASP A 230 10.09 1.61 -0.09
N HIS A 231 9.75 1.41 -1.37
CA HIS A 231 9.48 2.46 -2.35
C HIS A 231 8.21 2.19 -3.17
N TYR A 232 7.25 1.45 -2.61
CA TYR A 232 5.97 1.18 -3.26
C TYR A 232 4.79 1.29 -2.29
N VAL A 233 3.63 1.59 -2.87
CA VAL A 233 2.33 1.45 -2.24
C VAL A 233 1.73 0.12 -2.69
N ARG A 234 1.13 -0.62 -1.76
CA ARG A 234 0.37 -1.84 -2.06
C ARG A 234 -1.01 -1.75 -1.43
N VAL A 235 -2.03 -2.07 -2.21
CA VAL A 235 -3.43 -2.07 -1.74
C VAL A 235 -4.15 -3.33 -2.19
N TYR A 236 -5.05 -3.82 -1.35
CA TYR A 236 -5.99 -4.90 -1.59
C TYR A 236 -7.38 -4.36 -1.28
N VAL A 237 -8.21 -4.21 -2.32
CA VAL A 237 -9.52 -3.57 -2.25
C VAL A 237 -10.58 -4.55 -2.74
N GLU A 238 -11.52 -4.88 -1.87
CA GLU A 238 -12.66 -5.73 -2.22
C GLU A 238 -13.81 -4.88 -2.77
N PHE A 239 -14.55 -5.43 -3.73
CA PHE A 239 -15.70 -4.75 -4.33
C PHE A 239 -17.02 -5.41 -3.97
N GLU A 240 -18.05 -4.56 -3.85
CA GLU A 240 -19.43 -4.98 -3.74
C GLU A 240 -20.32 -4.16 -4.68
N ARG A 241 -21.09 -4.83 -5.54
CA ARG A 241 -22.05 -4.18 -6.42
C ARG A 241 -23.22 -3.54 -5.66
N GLY A 242 -23.63 -2.36 -6.12
CA GLY A 242 -24.87 -1.67 -5.76
C GLY A 242 -24.67 -0.16 -5.54
N ALA A 243 -25.47 0.66 -6.21
CA ALA A 243 -25.41 2.13 -6.16
C ALA A 243 -25.38 2.69 -4.73
N ARG A 244 -26.32 2.27 -3.86
CA ARG A 244 -26.35 2.70 -2.45
C ARG A 244 -25.09 2.34 -1.66
N LYS A 245 -24.42 1.24 -2.01
CA LYS A 245 -23.15 0.86 -1.37
C LYS A 245 -22.01 1.72 -1.91
N ALA A 246 -22.02 2.01 -3.22
CA ALA A 246 -21.06 2.92 -3.85
C ALA A 246 -21.15 4.33 -3.25
N ASP A 247 -22.36 4.85 -3.02
CA ASP A 247 -22.58 6.13 -2.34
C ASP A 247 -21.93 6.16 -0.95
N LYS A 248 -22.15 5.10 -0.15
CA LYS A 248 -21.49 4.96 1.17
C LYS A 248 -19.96 4.85 1.07
N ALA A 249 -19.43 4.26 0.00
CA ALA A 249 -17.99 4.23 -0.22
C ALA A 249 -17.45 5.63 -0.59
N LEU A 250 -18.20 6.42 -1.37
CA LEU A 250 -17.87 7.81 -1.68
C LEU A 250 -17.89 8.70 -0.44
N GLU A 251 -18.75 8.42 0.54
CA GLU A 251 -18.73 9.08 1.86
C GLU A 251 -17.42 8.85 2.62
N MET A 252 -16.55 7.91 2.23
CA MET A 252 -15.22 7.75 2.82
C MET A 252 -14.15 8.62 2.16
N LEU A 253 -14.52 9.42 1.15
CA LEU A 253 -13.62 10.41 0.55
C LEU A 253 -13.69 11.73 1.31
N ALA A 254 -12.55 12.42 1.38
CA ALA A 254 -12.41 13.73 1.99
C ALA A 254 -11.20 14.48 1.43
N TYR A 255 -11.13 15.77 1.70
CA TYR A 255 -9.91 16.55 1.59
C TYR A 255 -9.19 16.53 2.93
N ALA A 256 -7.91 16.16 2.92
CA ALA A 256 -7.06 16.21 4.10
C ALA A 256 -6.44 17.59 4.23
N TYR A 257 -6.66 18.23 5.37
CA TYR A 257 -6.10 19.50 5.73
C TYR A 257 -4.96 19.28 6.70
N TYR A 258 -3.79 19.81 6.39
CA TYR A 258 -2.56 19.65 7.16
C TYR A 258 -1.97 21.01 7.49
N CYS A 259 -1.71 21.27 8.77
CA CYS A 259 -0.94 22.43 9.18
C CYS A 259 0.56 22.15 9.03
N PRO A 260 1.31 22.93 8.21
CA PRO A 260 2.74 22.70 8.02
C PRO A 260 3.60 23.06 9.24
N ILE A 261 3.02 23.70 10.26
CA ILE A 261 3.72 24.20 11.45
C ILE A 261 3.52 23.23 12.61
N CYS A 262 2.31 23.17 13.18
CA CYS A 262 2.03 22.29 14.33
C CYS A 262 1.65 20.86 13.93
N GLN A 263 1.53 20.52 12.64
CA GLN A 263 1.12 19.20 12.14
C GLN A 263 -0.31 18.76 12.43
N TYR A 264 -1.17 19.62 12.97
CA TYR A 264 -2.60 19.33 13.05
C TYR A 264 -3.13 18.88 11.69
N THR A 265 -3.80 17.73 11.67
CA THR A 265 -4.38 17.14 10.47
C THR A 265 -5.84 16.78 10.73
N ASP A 266 -6.70 17.09 9.77
CA ASP A 266 -8.11 16.70 9.81
C ASP A 266 -8.70 16.51 8.41
N TYR A 267 -9.87 15.87 8.33
CA TYR A 267 -10.58 15.58 7.09
C TYR A 267 -11.86 16.40 6.96
N TYR A 268 -12.11 16.96 5.78
CA TYR A 268 -13.34 17.68 5.48
C TYR A 268 -13.92 17.24 4.13
N LYS A 269 -15.25 17.20 4.02
CA LYS A 269 -15.93 16.76 2.79
C LYS A 269 -15.76 17.70 1.61
N HIS A 270 -15.71 19.00 1.89
CA HIS A 270 -15.69 20.02 0.85
C HIS A 270 -14.40 20.81 0.87
N TYR A 271 -13.88 21.08 -0.33
CA TYR A 271 -12.74 21.95 -0.52
C TYR A 271 -13.10 23.39 -0.16
N THR A 272 -12.42 23.92 0.85
CA THR A 272 -12.55 25.28 1.39
C THR A 272 -11.17 25.79 1.84
N ARG A 273 -10.91 27.10 1.77
CA ARG A 273 -9.69 27.65 2.39
C ARG A 273 -9.85 27.62 3.91
N ARG A 274 -8.86 27.08 4.63
CA ARG A 274 -8.91 26.94 6.09
C ARG A 274 -7.61 27.40 6.74
N ARG A 275 -7.73 27.94 7.94
CA ARG A 275 -6.61 28.21 8.84
C ARG A 275 -6.62 27.19 9.97
N CYS A 276 -5.43 26.88 10.48
CA CYS A 276 -5.27 25.92 11.57
C CYS A 276 -5.95 26.46 12.84
N PRO A 277 -6.84 25.70 13.50
CA PRO A 277 -7.50 26.14 14.73
C PRO A 277 -6.54 26.30 15.92
N TYR A 278 -5.30 25.78 15.82
CA TYR A 278 -4.32 25.80 16.91
C TYR A 278 -3.25 26.88 16.79
N CYS A 279 -2.88 27.28 15.57
CA CYS A 279 -1.82 28.27 15.35
C CYS A 279 -2.14 29.29 14.25
N ASN A 280 -3.38 29.28 13.74
CA ASN A 280 -3.90 30.20 12.72
C ASN A 280 -3.14 30.20 11.36
N THR A 281 -2.17 29.29 11.18
CA THR A 281 -1.44 29.13 9.92
C THR A 281 -2.38 28.64 8.82
N PRO A 282 -2.31 29.19 7.58
CA PRO A 282 -3.00 28.61 6.43
C PRO A 282 -2.71 27.12 6.28
N MET A 283 -3.76 26.30 6.18
CA MET A 283 -3.61 24.86 6.05
C MET A 283 -3.36 24.47 4.59
N ILE A 284 -2.48 23.49 4.41
CA ILE A 284 -2.26 22.80 3.15
C ILE A 284 -3.40 21.80 2.96
N VAL A 285 -3.87 21.63 1.74
CA VAL A 285 -4.98 20.73 1.41
C VAL A 285 -4.58 19.75 0.30
N VAL A 286 -4.81 18.46 0.53
CA VAL A 286 -4.65 17.39 -0.46
C VAL A 286 -5.95 16.61 -0.57
N GLY A 287 -6.40 16.32 -1.79
CA GLY A 287 -7.52 15.42 -1.99
C GLY A 287 -8.28 15.58 -3.31
N PRO A 288 -9.32 14.76 -3.52
CA PRO A 288 -9.89 13.84 -2.53
C PRO A 288 -8.95 12.67 -2.22
N VAL A 289 -8.82 12.34 -0.94
CA VAL A 289 -8.14 11.14 -0.42
C VAL A 289 -9.15 10.27 0.32
N TYR A 290 -8.82 9.00 0.53
CA TYR A 290 -9.62 8.13 1.38
C TYR A 290 -9.34 8.40 2.87
N SER A 291 -10.38 8.74 3.63
CA SER A 291 -10.33 9.04 5.07
C SER A 291 -10.75 7.87 5.97
N GLY A 292 -11.19 6.75 5.39
CA GLY A 292 -11.61 5.56 6.14
C GLY A 292 -10.46 4.67 6.63
N PRO A 293 -10.79 3.50 7.22
CA PRO A 293 -9.82 2.47 7.62
C PRO A 293 -9.08 1.86 6.43
N LEU A 294 -7.76 1.69 6.56
CA LEU A 294 -6.88 1.15 5.51
C LEU A 294 -6.69 -0.37 5.58
N ALA A 295 -7.18 -1.01 6.63
CA ALA A 295 -7.06 -2.45 6.79
C ALA A 295 -8.23 -3.06 7.57
N SER A 296 -8.47 -4.34 7.32
CA SER A 296 -9.48 -5.17 7.97
C SER A 296 -8.82 -6.05 9.03
N GLU A 297 -9.22 -5.89 10.29
CA GLU A 297 -8.74 -6.76 11.38
C GLU A 297 -8.93 -8.24 11.06
N LYS A 298 -10.09 -8.62 10.50
CA LYS A 298 -10.38 -10.00 10.11
C LYS A 298 -9.36 -10.56 9.11
N ILE A 299 -8.95 -9.78 8.10
CA ILE A 299 -8.00 -10.29 7.11
C ILE A 299 -6.60 -10.39 7.71
N ILE A 300 -6.18 -9.41 8.51
CA ILE A 300 -4.84 -9.42 9.12
C ILE A 300 -4.71 -10.61 10.08
N THR A 301 -5.74 -10.88 10.91
CA THR A 301 -5.76 -12.04 11.80
C THR A 301 -5.57 -13.33 11.00
N LEU A 302 -6.33 -13.52 9.92
CA LEU A 302 -6.18 -14.68 9.05
C LEU A 302 -4.79 -14.75 8.38
N MET A 303 -4.22 -13.61 7.97
CA MET A 303 -2.86 -13.58 7.40
C MET A 303 -1.80 -13.96 8.43
N LEU A 304 -1.92 -13.52 9.68
CA LEU A 304 -1.03 -13.92 10.78
C LEU A 304 -1.17 -15.41 11.11
N GLU A 305 -2.38 -15.95 11.07
CA GLU A 305 -2.61 -17.40 11.22
C GLU A 305 -2.01 -18.20 10.07
N GLU A 306 -2.16 -17.75 8.81
CA GLU A 306 -1.54 -18.41 7.66
C GLU A 306 -0.02 -18.31 7.69
N LEU A 307 0.53 -17.18 8.17
CA LEU A 307 1.97 -16.99 8.38
C LEU A 307 2.55 -18.05 9.34
N ASN A 308 1.82 -18.41 10.39
CA ASN A 308 2.24 -19.45 11.35
C ASN A 308 2.18 -20.88 10.78
N LYS A 309 1.47 -21.11 9.67
CA LYS A 309 1.32 -22.43 9.05
C LYS A 309 2.38 -22.73 7.97
N VAL A 310 3.17 -21.73 7.59
CA VAL A 310 4.12 -21.84 6.48
C VAL A 310 5.53 -21.52 6.94
N ASN A 311 6.52 -22.21 6.37
CA ASN A 311 7.94 -22.05 6.70
C ASN A 311 8.82 -21.66 5.50
N TRP A 312 8.20 -21.47 4.33
CA TRP A 312 8.88 -21.23 3.06
C TRP A 312 8.87 -19.75 2.64
N LEU A 313 8.21 -18.87 3.39
CA LEU A 313 8.26 -17.42 3.09
C LEU A 313 9.69 -16.91 3.24
N GLN A 314 10.07 -15.96 2.40
CA GLN A 314 11.41 -15.38 2.43
C GLN A 314 11.58 -14.42 3.61
N ASN A 315 10.51 -13.72 3.98
CA ASN A 315 10.53 -12.63 4.94
C ASN A 315 9.50 -12.80 6.08
N PRO A 316 9.43 -13.95 6.79
CA PRO A 316 8.34 -14.24 7.73
C PRO A 316 8.32 -13.28 8.92
N LYS A 317 9.49 -12.96 9.49
CA LYS A 317 9.60 -12.01 10.61
C LYS A 317 9.13 -10.60 10.21
N ARG A 318 9.58 -10.13 9.05
CA ARG A 318 9.20 -8.82 8.51
C ARG A 318 7.70 -8.76 8.21
N ALA A 319 7.11 -9.85 7.70
CA ALA A 319 5.67 -9.96 7.47
C ALA A 319 4.89 -9.88 8.78
N TYR A 320 5.31 -10.63 9.81
CA TYR A 320 4.71 -10.56 11.14
C TYR A 320 4.75 -9.14 11.73
N GLU A 321 5.91 -8.50 11.68
CA GLU A 321 6.11 -7.13 12.20
C GLU A 321 5.22 -6.11 11.47
N LEU A 322 5.17 -6.17 10.14
CA LEU A 322 4.32 -5.29 9.33
C LEU A 322 2.83 -5.51 9.66
N LEU A 323 2.36 -6.75 9.61
CA LEU A 323 0.96 -7.09 9.83
C LEU A 323 0.50 -6.74 11.24
N SER A 324 1.31 -7.04 12.26
CA SER A 324 1.03 -6.68 13.65
C SER A 324 0.96 -5.18 13.86
N LEU A 325 1.84 -4.43 13.20
CA LEU A 325 1.83 -2.97 13.29
C LEU A 325 0.60 -2.37 12.60
N ILE A 326 0.25 -2.85 11.40
CA ILE A 326 -0.97 -2.43 10.70
C ILE A 326 -2.22 -2.79 11.51
N MET A 327 -2.25 -3.94 12.18
CA MET A 327 -3.36 -4.33 13.06
C MET A 327 -3.60 -3.28 14.14
N ALA A 328 -2.53 -2.85 14.82
CA ALA A 328 -2.61 -1.83 15.86
C ALA A 328 -3.01 -0.45 15.31
N GLU A 329 -2.59 -0.12 14.09
CA GLU A 329 -2.94 1.13 13.42
C GLU A 329 -4.37 1.20 12.90
N ALA A 330 -4.95 0.05 12.49
CA ALA A 330 -6.21 -0.02 11.75
C ALA A 330 -7.38 0.77 12.36
N PRO A 331 -7.54 0.83 13.71
CA PRO A 331 -8.61 1.60 14.34
C PRO A 331 -8.41 3.13 14.27
N ILE A 332 -7.21 3.61 13.92
CA ILE A 332 -6.83 5.04 13.92
C ILE A 332 -6.81 5.56 12.48
N THR A 333 -7.86 6.28 12.09
CA THR A 333 -8.00 6.83 10.75
C THR A 333 -7.28 8.17 10.56
N LYS A 334 -6.94 8.89 11.64
CA LYS A 334 -6.15 10.12 11.55
C LYS A 334 -4.72 9.80 11.09
N PRO A 335 -4.13 10.60 10.19
CA PRO A 335 -2.74 10.42 9.77
C PRO A 335 -1.74 10.53 10.92
N TYR A 336 -0.59 9.90 10.76
CA TYR A 336 0.47 9.93 11.76
C TYR A 336 1.11 11.32 11.95
N TYR A 337 1.61 11.56 13.16
CA TYR A 337 2.47 12.71 13.49
C TYR A 337 3.94 12.35 13.26
N ARG A 338 4.72 13.27 12.68
CA ARG A 338 6.19 13.19 12.71
C ARG A 338 6.71 13.87 13.97
N VAL A 339 7.03 13.08 14.99
CA VAL A 339 7.39 13.63 16.30
C VAL A 339 8.65 14.48 16.24
N ASP A 340 9.62 14.12 15.40
CA ASP A 340 10.83 14.91 15.15
C ASP A 340 10.51 16.31 14.60
N ARG A 341 9.56 16.40 13.65
CA ARG A 341 9.09 17.69 13.13
C ARG A 341 8.30 18.49 14.17
N LEU A 342 7.56 17.81 15.05
CA LEU A 342 6.77 18.46 16.09
C LEU A 342 7.72 19.07 17.13
N CYS A 343 8.74 18.33 17.53
CA CYS A 343 9.77 18.79 18.45
C CYS A 343 10.61 19.92 17.82
N SER A 344 10.92 19.85 16.53
CA SER A 344 11.61 20.94 15.82
C SER A 344 10.81 22.24 15.84
N TRP A 345 9.49 22.18 15.66
CA TRP A 345 8.62 23.36 15.78
C TRP A 345 8.55 23.88 17.22
N LEU A 346 8.55 22.98 18.21
CA LEU A 346 8.54 23.36 19.63
C LEU A 346 9.92 23.78 20.16
N HIS A 347 10.98 23.67 19.37
CA HIS A 347 12.38 23.86 19.79
C HIS A 347 12.78 22.94 20.96
N LEU A 348 12.42 21.66 20.88
CA LEU A 348 12.64 20.66 21.94
C LEU A 348 13.45 19.46 21.45
N ASN A 349 14.12 18.79 22.39
CA ASN A 349 14.67 17.46 22.17
C ASN A 349 13.55 16.43 22.06
N MET A 350 13.72 15.47 21.14
CA MET A 350 12.69 14.47 20.87
C MET A 350 12.63 13.40 21.98
N PRO A 351 11.50 13.24 22.69
CA PRO A 351 11.33 12.16 23.65
C PRO A 351 11.30 10.79 22.97
N LYS A 352 11.54 9.71 23.74
CA LYS A 352 11.35 8.34 23.25
C LYS A 352 9.89 8.14 22.82
N LEU A 353 9.68 7.65 21.59
CA LEU A 353 8.34 7.41 21.05
C LEU A 353 7.50 6.48 21.94
N SER A 354 8.12 5.45 22.54
CA SER A 354 7.41 4.55 23.44
C SER A 354 6.82 5.27 24.65
N LYS A 355 7.53 6.26 25.22
CA LYS A 355 7.03 7.05 26.34
C LYS A 355 5.87 7.96 25.95
N ILE A 356 5.90 8.54 24.75
CA ILE A 356 4.76 9.33 24.25
C ILE A 356 3.54 8.42 24.09
N ILE A 357 3.72 7.24 23.50
CA ILE A 357 2.64 6.26 23.30
C ILE A 357 2.08 5.78 24.66
N GLU A 358 2.94 5.40 25.61
CA GLU A 358 2.55 4.95 26.96
C GLU A 358 1.71 6.03 27.68
N VAL A 359 2.10 7.30 27.60
CA VAL A 359 1.36 8.40 28.25
C VAL A 359 0.03 8.70 27.55
N LEU A 360 -0.04 8.58 26.22
CA LEU A 360 -1.31 8.75 25.50
C LEU A 360 -2.28 7.60 25.83
N GLN A 361 -1.77 6.37 25.91
CA GLN A 361 -2.53 5.19 26.29
C GLN A 361 -3.02 5.26 27.74
N SER A 362 -2.19 5.72 28.68
CA SER A 362 -2.62 5.90 30.08
C SER A 362 -3.70 6.97 30.27
N LYS A 363 -3.81 7.91 29.31
CA LYS A 363 -4.90 8.89 29.21
C LYS A 363 -6.15 8.35 28.51
N GLY A 364 -6.19 7.07 28.13
CA GLY A 364 -7.33 6.41 27.49
C GLY A 364 -7.41 6.58 25.97
N TYR A 365 -6.38 7.12 25.32
CA TYR A 365 -6.34 7.26 23.86
C TYR A 365 -5.67 6.05 23.21
N ARG A 366 -6.11 5.72 22.00
CA ARG A 366 -5.36 4.77 21.16
C ARG A 366 -4.12 5.48 20.68
N ALA A 367 -2.95 4.88 20.88
CA ALA A 367 -1.70 5.38 20.34
C ALA A 367 -0.78 4.22 19.97
N THR A 368 -0.10 4.34 18.84
CA THR A 368 0.79 3.30 18.31
C THR A 368 1.96 3.91 17.56
N ARG A 369 3.01 3.13 17.35
CA ARG A 369 3.98 3.40 16.27
C ARG A 369 3.27 3.29 14.91
N THR A 370 3.95 3.68 13.85
CA THR A 370 3.47 3.40 12.50
C THR A 370 4.51 2.80 11.56
N HIS A 371 4.06 1.92 10.66
CA HIS A 371 4.83 1.31 9.59
C HIS A 371 5.27 2.33 8.54
N PHE A 372 4.57 3.46 8.43
CA PHE A 372 4.90 4.51 7.48
C PHE A 372 6.24 5.18 7.81
N ASP A 373 6.52 5.49 9.07
CA ASP A 373 7.72 6.21 9.47
C ASP A 373 8.21 5.77 10.86
N PRO A 374 9.50 5.41 11.01
CA PRO A 374 10.05 4.99 12.31
C PRO A 374 10.01 6.10 13.38
N ARG A 375 9.87 7.37 12.97
CA ARG A 375 9.69 8.54 13.85
C ARG A 375 8.23 8.94 14.03
N GLY A 376 7.31 8.17 13.45
CA GLY A 376 5.89 8.45 13.43
C GLY A 376 5.11 7.80 14.58
N ILE A 377 4.06 8.48 15.02
CA ILE A 377 3.03 7.90 15.90
C ILE A 377 1.64 8.15 15.33
N LYS A 378 0.72 7.19 15.46
CA LYS A 378 -0.71 7.38 15.20
C LYS A 378 -1.44 7.43 16.52
N THR A 379 -2.43 8.32 16.62
CA THR A 379 -3.31 8.40 17.79
C THR A 379 -4.64 9.05 17.45
N ASP A 380 -5.69 8.68 18.18
CA ASP A 380 -6.98 9.36 18.13
C ASP A 380 -7.08 10.53 19.12
N ALA A 381 -6.06 10.76 19.94
CA ALA A 381 -5.99 11.88 20.88
C ALA A 381 -6.20 13.23 20.17
N PRO A 382 -6.89 14.20 20.81
CA PRO A 382 -6.95 15.57 20.34
C PRO A 382 -5.55 16.16 20.15
N HIS A 383 -5.40 17.04 19.16
CA HIS A 383 -4.09 17.59 18.80
C HIS A 383 -3.40 18.30 19.98
N SER A 384 -4.17 19.07 20.77
CA SER A 384 -3.68 19.71 22.00
C SER A 384 -3.08 18.71 22.99
N ILE A 385 -3.69 17.53 23.17
CA ILE A 385 -3.22 16.48 24.07
C ILE A 385 -1.90 15.87 23.56
N VAL A 386 -1.75 15.70 22.24
CA VAL A 386 -0.51 15.21 21.63
C VAL A 386 0.63 16.21 21.89
N VAL A 387 0.40 17.49 21.60
CA VAL A 387 1.38 18.56 21.81
C VAL A 387 1.77 18.69 23.28
N ASP A 388 0.80 18.74 24.19
CA ASP A 388 1.04 18.80 25.65
C ASP A 388 1.87 17.61 26.14
N THR A 389 1.56 16.40 25.66
CA THR A 389 2.29 15.18 26.05
C THR A 389 3.74 15.23 25.59
N VAL A 390 3.99 15.65 24.34
CA VAL A 390 5.36 15.80 23.82
C VAL A 390 6.13 16.89 24.57
N LEU A 391 5.50 18.04 24.82
CA LEU A 391 6.08 19.16 25.56
C LEU A 391 6.52 18.74 26.97
N LYS A 392 5.62 18.12 27.75
CA LYS A 392 5.92 17.68 29.12
C LYS A 392 7.06 16.67 29.17
N LEU A 393 7.05 15.69 28.28
CA LEU A 393 8.10 14.66 28.24
C LEU A 393 9.45 15.26 27.84
N ALA A 394 9.48 16.14 26.83
CA ALA A 394 10.72 16.76 26.38
C ALA A 394 11.34 17.66 27.45
N LEU A 395 10.53 18.46 28.14
CA LEU A 395 10.99 19.32 29.23
C LEU A 395 11.51 18.49 30.43
N SER A 396 10.86 17.37 30.75
CA SER A 396 11.35 16.46 31.81
C SER A 396 12.68 15.77 31.49
N SER A 397 13.06 15.72 30.22
CA SER A 397 14.32 15.15 29.73
C SER A 397 15.42 16.19 29.46
N THR A 398 15.13 17.48 29.62
CA THR A 398 16.09 18.57 29.34
C THR A 398 16.73 19.06 30.64
N PRO A 399 18.08 19.11 30.75
CA PRO A 399 18.74 19.72 31.92
C PRO A 399 18.29 21.18 32.10
N GLN A 400 18.12 21.63 33.35
CA GLN A 400 17.51 22.92 33.74
C GLN A 400 18.13 24.21 33.12
N ASN A 401 19.23 24.13 32.36
CA ASN A 401 19.99 25.28 31.86
C ASN A 401 19.66 25.72 30.41
N GLN A 402 18.60 25.22 29.76
CA GLN A 402 18.24 25.60 28.37
C GLN A 402 16.81 26.12 28.17
N ILE A 403 16.12 26.51 29.23
CA ILE A 403 14.71 26.90 29.14
C ILE A 403 14.57 28.40 28.77
N GLY A 404 14.66 28.70 27.48
CA GLY A 404 14.21 29.99 26.91
C GLY A 404 12.74 29.89 26.46
N PHE A 405 11.79 30.26 27.32
CA PHE A 405 10.36 30.23 26.99
C PHE A 405 9.95 31.43 26.13
N ASN A 406 9.37 31.16 24.95
CA ASN A 406 8.28 31.99 24.42
C ASN A 406 6.98 31.22 24.62
N ARG A 407 6.19 31.62 25.62
CA ARG A 407 4.83 31.09 25.84
C ARG A 407 3.95 31.49 24.66
N ILE A 408 3.65 30.57 23.75
CA ILE A 408 2.46 30.69 22.91
C ILE A 408 1.29 30.26 23.80
N ASN A 409 0.50 31.24 24.24
CA ASN A 409 -0.72 31.00 25.02
C ASN A 409 -1.69 30.17 24.17
N TYR A 410 -1.79 28.88 24.47
CA TYR A 410 -2.94 28.07 24.10
C TYR A 410 -4.09 28.43 25.04
N SER A 411 -4.85 29.46 24.69
CA SER A 411 -6.15 29.73 25.31
C SER A 411 -7.15 28.69 24.81
N SER A 412 -7.67 27.90 25.73
CA SER A 412 -8.81 27.00 25.53
C SER A 412 -10.06 27.80 25.15
N THR A 413 -10.54 27.59 23.92
CA THR A 413 -11.93 27.80 23.49
C THR A 413 -12.30 26.71 22.51
#